data_AF-A0A401XMH1-F1
#
_entry.id   AF-A0A401XMH1-F1
#
_cell.length_a   1.000
_cell.length_b   1.000
_cell.length_c   1.000
_cell.angle_alpha   90.00
_cell.angle_beta   90.00
_cell.angle_gamma   90.00
#
_symmetry.space_group_name_H-M   'P 1'
#
loop_
_entity.id
_entity.type
_entity.pdbx_description
1 polymer ?
#
loop_
_entity_poly.entity_id
_entity_poly.type
_entity_poly.pdbx_seq_one_letter_code
_entity_poly.pdbx_strand_id
1 'polypeptide(L)'
;MEQPEECSRPQVWNEIENLPQLKRSSAALILIAFLLFVGCQSAKEGESSKPSKSEQTKILPSSTGARCEVILVCTEKVWNSRALNPLKNELLRPQPGLPQPEPYFSIMRVDPANFKNVIQRNKAIIVVEESDTARFRWFRNLYAKPQNVALITYTTFQDIYNLTARHRREIFEKFRAQDLKSTRLTLLKSGAKWQDATKNQKLKILMPPGYSRVVHKDNFSMYFAQSAKTHHVIMVHTRPWDPDGELPDEWKIIEIRDSLTILHTQASRPGSYTVVDTTIRPLSRTYNLNGRLTTEMRGLFKSVNDFLGGPFYTLVLFDEDRKLMVFIDAFMQAVGQNKRNMLMEMEVIARSIDLK
;
A
#
# COMPACT_ATOMS: atom_id res chain seq x y z
N MET A 1 55.24 -2.85 -7.64
CA MET A 1 54.48 -3.10 -8.89
C MET A 1 53.23 -3.84 -8.46
N GLU A 2 52.24 -3.10 -7.96
CA GLU A 2 50.99 -3.66 -7.46
C GLU A 2 50.07 -3.93 -8.64
N GLN A 3 49.56 -5.16 -8.73
CA GLN A 3 48.56 -5.55 -9.72
C GLN A 3 47.23 -4.84 -9.39
N PRO A 4 46.47 -4.36 -10.39
CA PRO A 4 45.15 -3.81 -10.15
C PRO A 4 44.18 -4.93 -9.74
N GLU A 5 43.49 -4.74 -8.63
CA GLU A 5 42.37 -5.59 -8.21
C GLU A 5 41.31 -5.61 -9.33
N GLU A 6 41.04 -6.79 -9.87
CA GLU A 6 39.91 -7.05 -10.75
C GLU A 6 38.61 -6.72 -10.00
N CYS A 7 37.91 -5.68 -10.47
CA CYS A 7 36.60 -5.29 -9.96
C CYS A 7 35.60 -6.42 -10.27
N SER A 8 35.43 -7.36 -9.33
CA SER A 8 34.50 -8.47 -9.46
C SER A 8 33.06 -7.92 -9.56
N ARG A 9 32.34 -8.30 -10.62
CA ARG A 9 30.94 -7.88 -10.87
C ARG A 9 30.04 -8.24 -9.66
N PRO A 10 29.06 -7.39 -9.27
CA PRO A 10 28.25 -7.62 -8.07
C PRO A 10 27.38 -8.90 -8.12
N GLN A 11 27.24 -9.55 -6.96
CA GLN A 11 26.52 -10.83 -6.80
C GLN A 11 25.03 -10.77 -7.18
N VAL A 12 24.34 -9.65 -6.96
CA VAL A 12 22.88 -9.56 -7.18
C VAL A 12 22.55 -9.38 -8.67
N TRP A 13 23.30 -8.54 -9.41
CA TRP A 13 23.21 -8.51 -10.88
C TRP A 13 23.38 -9.87 -11.52
N ASN A 14 24.40 -10.63 -11.11
CA ASN A 14 24.65 -11.95 -11.66
C ASN A 14 23.49 -12.91 -11.37
N GLU A 15 22.87 -12.85 -10.17
CA GLU A 15 21.64 -13.60 -9.89
C GLU A 15 20.48 -13.16 -10.78
N ILE A 16 20.32 -11.86 -11.00
CA ILE A 16 19.23 -11.27 -11.81
C ILE A 16 19.38 -11.62 -13.30
N GLU A 17 20.57 -11.46 -13.88
CA GLU A 17 20.85 -11.81 -15.29
C GLU A 17 20.65 -13.30 -15.56
N ASN A 18 20.91 -14.15 -14.56
CA ASN A 18 20.71 -15.60 -14.67
C ASN A 18 19.24 -16.02 -14.48
N LEU A 19 18.31 -15.10 -14.25
CA LEU A 19 16.89 -15.45 -14.16
C LEU A 19 16.29 -15.75 -15.55
N PRO A 20 15.50 -16.84 -15.69
CA PRO A 20 14.91 -17.26 -16.96
C PRO A 20 14.11 -16.18 -17.69
N GLN A 21 13.55 -15.23 -16.94
CA GLN A 21 12.69 -14.14 -17.42
C GLN A 21 13.43 -13.12 -18.32
N LEU A 22 14.77 -13.10 -18.30
CA LEU A 22 15.61 -12.17 -19.08
C LEU A 22 16.21 -12.83 -20.34
N LYS A 23 16.09 -14.15 -20.51
CA LYS A 23 16.59 -14.87 -21.69
C LYS A 23 15.62 -14.83 -22.88
N ARG A 24 15.06 -13.68 -23.26
CA ARG A 24 14.36 -13.54 -24.56
C ARG A 24 14.48 -12.13 -25.13
N SER A 25 15.40 -11.97 -26.08
CA SER A 25 15.14 -11.53 -27.46
C SER A 25 16.37 -10.90 -28.09
N SER A 26 17.22 -11.75 -28.66
CA SER A 26 18.11 -11.39 -29.77
C SER A 26 18.04 -12.52 -30.79
N ALA A 27 17.08 -12.47 -31.71
CA ALA A 27 17.18 -13.11 -33.03
C ALA A 27 15.95 -12.83 -33.91
N ALA A 28 16.22 -12.09 -34.99
CA ALA A 28 15.76 -12.27 -36.36
C ALA A 28 14.25 -12.21 -36.70
N LEU A 29 13.91 -11.15 -37.43
CA LEU A 29 12.86 -11.12 -38.45
C LEU A 29 13.02 -12.32 -39.41
N ILE A 30 11.98 -13.14 -39.54
CA ILE A 30 11.67 -13.81 -40.81
C ILE A 30 10.16 -13.71 -41.04
N LEU A 31 9.85 -13.22 -42.24
CA LEU A 31 8.54 -12.84 -42.75
C LEU A 31 8.15 -13.94 -43.74
N ILE A 32 7.14 -14.77 -43.44
CA ILE A 32 6.54 -15.69 -44.42
C ILE A 32 5.02 -15.72 -44.22
N ALA A 33 4.33 -15.48 -45.33
CA ALA A 33 2.90 -15.41 -45.49
C ALA A 33 2.26 -16.79 -45.77
N PHE A 34 0.97 -16.88 -45.43
CA PHE A 34 -0.11 -17.63 -46.11
C PHE A 34 0.04 -19.15 -46.36
N LEU A 35 -0.83 -19.97 -45.74
CA LEU A 35 -1.99 -20.62 -46.40
C LEU A 35 -2.76 -21.56 -45.45
N LEU A 36 -4.09 -21.49 -45.55
CA LEU A 36 -5.08 -22.42 -45.00
C LEU A 36 -5.05 -23.76 -45.78
N PHE A 37 -5.25 -24.89 -45.10
CA PHE A 37 -6.12 -25.98 -45.58
C PHE A 37 -6.52 -26.94 -44.45
N VAL A 38 -7.76 -27.42 -44.57
CA VAL A 38 -8.53 -28.31 -43.70
C VAL A 38 -8.15 -29.78 -43.92
N GLY A 39 -8.22 -30.64 -42.90
CA GLY A 39 -8.16 -32.11 -43.09
C GLY A 39 -8.29 -32.93 -41.80
N CYS A 40 -9.03 -34.05 -41.88
CA CYS A 40 -9.65 -34.80 -40.78
C CYS A 40 -8.87 -36.05 -40.30
N GLN A 41 -9.18 -36.47 -39.06
CA GLN A 41 -9.24 -37.83 -38.45
C GLN A 41 -8.06 -38.85 -38.51
N SER A 42 -7.59 -39.17 -37.29
CA SER A 42 -7.46 -40.50 -36.64
C SER A 42 -6.65 -41.64 -37.29
N ALA A 43 -5.51 -42.01 -36.67
CA ALA A 43 -5.26 -43.31 -35.99
C ALA A 43 -3.74 -43.54 -35.74
N LYS A 44 -3.44 -43.98 -34.50
CA LYS A 44 -2.40 -44.92 -33.98
C LYS A 44 -1.29 -45.40 -34.94
N GLU A 45 -0.03 -45.64 -34.59
CA GLU A 45 0.76 -45.85 -33.36
C GLU A 45 2.23 -45.65 -33.81
N GLY A 46 3.08 -44.93 -33.08
CA GLY A 46 4.06 -45.60 -32.23
C GLY A 46 5.48 -45.56 -32.82
N GLU A 47 6.20 -44.44 -32.68
CA GLU A 47 7.66 -44.43 -32.69
C GLU A 47 8.23 -43.19 -31.95
N SER A 48 9.41 -43.39 -31.37
CA SER A 48 9.97 -42.65 -30.25
C SER A 48 10.21 -41.14 -30.44
N SER A 49 9.91 -40.34 -29.42
CA SER A 49 10.65 -39.09 -29.18
C SER A 49 10.74 -38.78 -27.68
N LYS A 50 11.99 -38.68 -27.19
CA LYS A 50 12.39 -38.27 -25.84
C LYS A 50 11.61 -37.02 -25.38
N PRO A 51 11.15 -36.92 -24.12
CA PRO A 51 10.52 -35.69 -23.66
C PRO A 51 11.59 -34.59 -23.57
N SER A 52 11.36 -33.53 -24.34
CA SER A 52 12.04 -32.25 -24.21
C SER A 52 11.93 -31.76 -22.76
N LYS A 53 13.04 -31.28 -22.20
CA LYS A 53 13.14 -30.65 -20.87
C LYS A 53 11.99 -29.64 -20.69
N SER A 54 10.98 -30.03 -19.92
CA SER A 54 9.92 -29.14 -19.46
C SER A 54 10.56 -28.03 -18.63
N GLU A 55 10.33 -26.77 -19.01
CA GLU A 55 10.64 -25.60 -18.18
C GLU A 55 10.01 -25.80 -16.81
N GLN A 56 10.81 -26.14 -15.80
CA GLN A 56 10.39 -26.13 -14.41
C GLN A 56 10.06 -24.68 -14.05
N THR A 57 8.78 -24.31 -14.07
CA THR A 57 8.31 -23.05 -13.52
C THR A 57 8.64 -23.03 -12.03
N LYS A 58 9.73 -22.36 -11.67
CA LYS A 58 10.19 -22.19 -10.29
C LYS A 58 9.02 -21.66 -9.44
N ILE A 59 8.50 -22.50 -8.54
CA ILE A 59 7.44 -22.12 -7.62
C ILE A 59 8.05 -21.14 -6.61
N LEU A 60 7.59 -19.89 -6.63
CA LEU A 60 8.09 -18.87 -5.72
C LEU A 60 7.30 -18.88 -4.41
N PRO A 61 7.96 -18.75 -3.25
CA PRO A 61 7.30 -18.70 -1.96
C PRO A 61 6.50 -17.40 -1.76
N SER A 62 5.66 -17.38 -0.72
CA SER A 62 4.99 -16.13 -0.31
C SER A 62 5.99 -15.11 0.24
N SER A 63 5.77 -13.83 -0.06
CA SER A 63 6.57 -12.72 0.46
C SER A 63 6.39 -12.52 1.97
N THR A 64 7.41 -11.99 2.63
CA THR A 64 7.45 -11.64 4.06
C THR A 64 7.62 -10.12 4.25
N GLY A 65 7.83 -9.66 5.49
CA GLY A 65 8.14 -8.27 5.82
C GLY A 65 7.02 -7.55 6.58
N ALA A 66 7.41 -6.71 7.53
CA ALA A 66 6.48 -5.92 8.34
C ALA A 66 5.72 -4.87 7.49
N ARG A 67 4.62 -4.33 8.00
CA ARG A 67 3.85 -3.28 7.29
C ARG A 67 4.70 -2.03 7.16
N CYS A 68 4.75 -1.45 5.96
CA CYS A 68 5.52 -0.23 5.66
C CYS A 68 6.97 -0.33 6.10
N GLU A 69 7.59 -1.44 5.70
CA GLU A 69 9.00 -1.74 5.83
C GLU A 69 9.59 -1.85 4.42
N VAL A 70 10.76 -1.24 4.23
CA VAL A 70 11.53 -1.33 2.99
C VAL A 70 12.92 -1.83 3.33
N ILE A 71 13.36 -2.91 2.68
CA ILE A 71 14.75 -3.35 2.76
C ILE A 71 15.57 -2.53 1.76
N LEU A 72 16.59 -1.84 2.25
CA LEU A 72 17.57 -1.15 1.40
C LEU A 72 18.89 -1.91 1.42
N VAL A 73 19.19 -2.60 0.32
CA VAL A 73 20.43 -3.35 0.14
C VAL A 73 21.46 -2.41 -0.46
N CYS A 74 22.44 -1.99 0.33
CA CYS A 74 23.54 -1.13 -0.13
C CYS A 74 24.76 -1.25 0.79
N THR A 75 25.93 -0.95 0.25
CA THR A 75 27.18 -0.89 1.05
C THR A 75 27.10 0.22 2.11
N GLU A 76 27.93 0.10 3.14
CA GLU A 76 28.06 1.12 4.17
C GLU A 76 28.46 2.49 3.59
N LYS A 77 29.38 2.50 2.61
CA LYS A 77 29.82 3.73 1.91
C LYS A 77 28.64 4.45 1.25
N VAL A 78 27.77 3.72 0.55
CA VAL A 78 26.56 4.29 -0.07
C VAL A 78 25.59 4.79 1.01
N TRP A 79 25.39 4.03 2.08
CA TRP A 79 24.47 4.37 3.16
C TRP A 79 24.85 5.66 3.91
N ASN A 80 26.13 5.82 4.22
CA ASN A 80 26.68 6.97 4.94
C ASN A 80 26.85 8.20 4.02
N SER A 81 26.76 8.02 2.71
CA SER A 81 26.78 9.13 1.75
C SER A 81 25.45 9.90 1.72
N ARG A 82 25.51 11.13 1.18
CA ARG A 82 24.31 11.94 0.89
C ARG A 82 23.56 11.49 -0.39
N ALA A 83 24.09 10.50 -1.11
CA ALA A 83 23.58 10.11 -2.41
C ALA A 83 22.16 9.53 -2.35
N LEU A 84 21.77 8.92 -1.21
CA LEU A 84 20.44 8.37 -0.99
C LEU A 84 19.43 9.36 -0.39
N ASN A 85 19.84 10.59 -0.09
CA ASN A 85 18.98 11.56 0.59
C ASN A 85 17.64 11.78 -0.13
N PRO A 86 17.57 11.92 -1.47
CA PRO A 86 16.28 12.11 -2.15
C PRO A 86 15.29 10.96 -1.88
N LEU A 87 15.77 9.72 -1.88
CA LEU A 87 14.95 8.55 -1.61
C LEU A 87 14.60 8.42 -0.12
N LYS A 88 15.59 8.56 0.76
CA LYS A 88 15.38 8.48 2.22
C LYS A 88 14.36 9.54 2.67
N ASN A 89 14.48 10.77 2.18
CA ASN A 89 13.56 11.85 2.52
C ASN A 89 12.13 11.56 2.04
N GLU A 90 11.95 10.94 0.88
CA GLU A 90 10.61 10.60 0.38
C GLU A 90 9.98 9.44 1.18
N LEU A 91 10.75 8.38 1.48
CA LEU A 91 10.24 7.21 2.21
C LEU A 91 10.04 7.49 3.70
N LEU A 92 10.92 8.30 4.31
CA LEU A 92 10.90 8.64 5.72
C LEU A 92 10.14 9.94 6.03
N ARG A 93 9.48 10.57 5.05
CA ARG A 93 8.66 11.75 5.33
C ARG A 93 7.56 11.39 6.34
N PRO A 94 7.26 12.27 7.31
CA PRO A 94 6.19 12.02 8.26
C PRO A 94 4.85 11.78 7.56
N GLN A 95 4.11 10.78 8.02
CA GLN A 95 2.73 10.58 7.60
C GLN A 95 1.87 11.67 8.25
N PRO A 96 1.13 12.46 7.44
CA PRO A 96 0.28 13.50 7.98
C PRO A 96 -0.94 12.93 8.69
N GLY A 97 -1.52 13.76 9.57
CA GLY A 97 -2.68 13.38 10.38
C GLY A 97 -2.32 12.45 11.54
N LEU A 98 -1.07 12.43 11.98
CA LEU A 98 -0.62 11.74 13.19
C LEU A 98 -0.20 12.75 14.26
N PRO A 99 -0.50 12.50 15.55
CA PRO A 99 -0.18 13.44 16.62
C PRO A 99 1.33 13.50 16.91
N GLN A 100 2.03 12.39 16.66
CA GLN A 100 3.48 12.29 16.72
C GLN A 100 3.99 11.96 15.32
N PRO A 101 5.06 12.62 14.83
CA PRO A 101 5.62 12.33 13.51
C PRO A 101 6.09 10.88 13.41
N GLU A 102 5.44 10.09 12.56
CA GLU A 102 5.87 8.73 12.21
C GLU A 102 6.10 8.65 10.69
N PRO A 103 7.25 8.13 10.21
CA PRO A 103 7.58 8.10 8.79
C PRO A 103 6.69 7.11 8.03
N TYR A 104 6.33 7.38 6.77
CA TYR A 104 5.53 6.44 5.97
C TYR A 104 6.11 5.03 5.89
N PHE A 105 7.44 4.90 5.84
CA PHE A 105 8.15 3.63 5.84
C PHE A 105 9.23 3.60 6.94
N SER A 106 9.55 2.39 7.42
CA SER A 106 10.81 2.11 8.11
C SER A 106 11.79 1.51 7.10
N ILE A 107 13.03 2.00 7.09
CA ILE A 107 14.09 1.46 6.22
C ILE A 107 14.99 0.55 7.05
N MET A 108 15.14 -0.69 6.63
CA MET A 108 16.13 -1.62 7.17
C MET A 108 17.27 -1.76 6.16
N ARG A 109 18.45 -1.23 6.51
CA ARG A 109 19.66 -1.40 5.70
C ARG A 109 20.16 -2.83 5.81
N VAL A 110 20.55 -3.41 4.69
CA VAL A 110 21.20 -4.73 4.63
C VAL A 110 22.46 -4.63 3.77
N ASP A 111 23.59 -5.13 4.27
CA ASP A 111 24.79 -5.26 3.47
C ASP A 111 24.60 -6.27 2.33
N PRO A 112 25.10 -6.02 1.11
CA PRO A 112 24.91 -6.93 -0.02
C PRO A 112 25.33 -8.38 0.28
N ALA A 113 26.40 -8.58 1.05
CA ALA A 113 26.87 -9.91 1.46
C ALA A 113 25.84 -10.71 2.30
N ASN A 114 24.96 -10.00 3.01
CA ASN A 114 23.93 -10.54 3.87
C ASN A 114 22.56 -10.64 3.18
N PHE A 115 22.43 -10.16 1.94
CA PHE A 115 21.18 -10.17 1.20
C PHE A 115 20.85 -11.58 0.66
N LYS A 116 20.44 -12.48 1.54
CA LYS A 116 20.19 -13.89 1.23
C LYS A 116 18.89 -14.40 1.88
N ASN A 117 18.36 -15.50 1.35
CA ASN A 117 17.31 -16.32 1.98
C ASN A 117 16.07 -15.51 2.43
N VAL A 118 15.89 -15.35 3.74
CA VAL A 118 14.71 -14.74 4.37
C VAL A 118 14.58 -13.26 3.99
N ILE A 119 15.70 -12.54 3.90
CA ILE A 119 15.69 -11.10 3.57
C ILE A 119 15.26 -10.90 2.12
N GLN A 120 15.72 -11.77 1.21
CA GLN A 120 15.32 -11.76 -0.20
C GLN A 120 13.81 -11.94 -0.37
N ARG A 121 13.09 -12.52 0.59
CA ARG A 121 11.63 -12.72 0.52
C ARG A 121 10.81 -11.49 0.94
N ASN A 122 11.44 -10.41 1.42
CA ASN A 122 10.72 -9.21 1.81
C ASN A 122 9.93 -8.64 0.62
N LYS A 123 8.69 -8.26 0.85
CA LYS A 123 7.79 -7.78 -0.21
C LYS A 123 8.29 -6.49 -0.89
N ALA A 124 9.02 -5.61 -0.21
CA ALA A 124 9.50 -4.32 -0.74
C ALA A 124 11.01 -4.17 -0.53
N ILE A 125 11.76 -4.21 -1.64
CA ILE A 125 13.23 -4.19 -1.62
C ILE A 125 13.74 -3.13 -2.59
N ILE A 126 14.77 -2.39 -2.17
CA ILE A 126 15.57 -1.54 -3.04
C ILE A 126 17.01 -2.07 -2.98
N VAL A 127 17.58 -2.37 -4.14
CA VAL A 127 18.99 -2.79 -4.28
C VAL A 127 19.74 -1.65 -4.94
N VAL A 128 20.86 -1.25 -4.33
CA VAL A 128 21.77 -0.23 -4.86
C VAL A 128 23.14 -0.86 -5.01
N GLU A 129 23.59 -1.02 -6.25
CA GLU A 129 24.83 -1.72 -6.56
C GLU A 129 25.67 -1.00 -7.63
N GLU A 130 26.98 -1.13 -7.50
CA GLU A 130 27.95 -0.54 -8.42
C GLU A 130 27.95 -1.30 -9.74
N SER A 131 28.08 -0.61 -10.87
CA SER A 131 28.06 -1.23 -12.19
C SER A 131 28.70 -0.29 -13.22
N ASP A 132 29.05 -0.81 -14.39
CA ASP A 132 29.58 -0.03 -15.52
C ASP A 132 28.56 0.95 -16.11
N THR A 133 27.27 0.83 -15.76
CA THR A 133 26.21 1.72 -16.23
C THR A 133 25.26 2.14 -15.12
N ALA A 134 24.79 3.38 -15.16
CA ALA A 134 23.79 3.89 -14.22
C ALA A 134 22.35 3.69 -14.75
N ARG A 135 21.56 2.84 -14.09
CA ARG A 135 20.19 2.51 -14.51
C ARG A 135 19.25 2.28 -13.34
N PHE A 136 17.97 2.59 -13.54
CA PHE A 136 16.87 2.20 -12.66
C PHE A 136 16.01 1.12 -13.34
N ARG A 137 15.69 0.04 -12.62
CA ARG A 137 14.84 -1.06 -13.11
C ARG A 137 13.92 -1.60 -12.03
N TRP A 138 12.76 -2.10 -12.44
CA TRP A 138 11.85 -2.83 -11.57
C TRP A 138 11.87 -4.32 -11.86
N PHE A 139 11.84 -5.11 -10.80
CA PHE A 139 11.53 -6.52 -10.85
C PHE A 139 10.28 -6.81 -10.02
N ARG A 140 9.40 -7.63 -10.57
CA ARG A 140 8.25 -8.17 -9.86
C ARG A 140 8.50 -9.63 -9.57
N ASN A 141 8.17 -10.04 -8.35
CA ASN A 141 8.23 -11.43 -7.93
C ASN A 141 9.60 -12.07 -8.18
N LEU A 142 10.67 -11.39 -7.77
CA LEU A 142 12.03 -11.82 -8.04
C LEU A 142 12.39 -13.08 -7.23
N TYR A 143 12.07 -13.04 -5.93
CA TYR A 143 12.38 -14.08 -4.95
C TYR A 143 11.13 -14.61 -4.25
N ALA A 144 10.05 -13.82 -4.17
CA ALA A 144 8.79 -14.19 -3.52
C ALA A 144 7.57 -13.52 -4.18
N LYS A 145 6.35 -13.95 -3.82
CA LYS A 145 5.09 -13.39 -4.37
C LYS A 145 4.13 -12.94 -3.26
N PRO A 146 3.48 -11.76 -3.36
CA PRO A 146 3.77 -10.65 -4.28
C PRO A 146 4.97 -9.80 -3.80
N GLN A 147 5.89 -9.46 -4.70
CA GLN A 147 7.08 -8.69 -4.37
C GLN A 147 7.41 -7.62 -5.42
N ASN A 148 7.87 -6.45 -4.98
CA ASN A 148 8.49 -5.43 -5.82
C ASN A 148 9.95 -5.22 -5.37
N VAL A 149 10.86 -5.27 -6.34
CA VAL A 149 12.28 -4.98 -6.14
C VAL A 149 12.68 -3.86 -7.08
N ALA A 150 13.11 -2.72 -6.53
CA ALA A 150 13.71 -1.63 -7.27
C ALA A 150 15.23 -1.86 -7.34
N LEU A 151 15.80 -1.85 -8.53
CA LEU A 151 17.23 -1.94 -8.74
C LEU A 151 17.77 -0.60 -9.22
N ILE A 152 18.78 -0.09 -8.52
CA ILE A 152 19.54 1.11 -8.86
C ILE A 152 20.98 0.69 -9.08
N THR A 153 21.47 0.93 -10.28
CA THR A 153 22.90 0.83 -10.59
C THR A 153 23.56 2.18 -10.69
N TYR A 154 24.83 2.22 -10.34
CA TYR A 154 25.60 3.46 -10.38
C TYR A 154 27.06 3.22 -10.78
N THR A 155 27.64 4.21 -11.46
CA THR A 155 29.09 4.34 -11.66
C THR A 155 29.68 5.34 -10.67
N THR A 156 28.89 6.35 -10.30
CA THR A 156 29.26 7.41 -9.35
C THR A 156 28.16 7.62 -8.31
N PHE A 157 28.49 8.24 -7.18
CA PHE A 157 27.47 8.61 -6.18
C PHE A 157 26.50 9.67 -6.68
N GLN A 158 26.90 10.48 -7.67
CA GLN A 158 25.99 11.41 -8.31
C GLN A 158 24.88 10.70 -9.09
N ASP A 159 25.17 9.54 -9.69
CA ASP A 159 24.15 8.72 -10.37
C ASP A 159 23.06 8.26 -9.39
N ILE A 160 23.46 7.78 -8.21
CA ILE A 160 22.51 7.36 -7.16
C ILE A 160 21.61 8.54 -6.80
N TYR A 161 22.17 9.73 -6.57
CA TYR A 161 21.39 10.93 -6.26
C TYR A 161 20.40 11.27 -7.38
N ASN A 162 20.86 11.27 -8.63
CA ASN A 162 20.03 11.62 -9.78
C ASN A 162 18.91 10.61 -10.01
N LEU A 163 19.20 9.31 -9.93
CA LEU A 163 18.22 8.24 -10.11
C LEU A 163 17.22 8.21 -8.97
N THR A 164 17.67 8.32 -7.72
CA THR A 164 16.76 8.39 -6.57
C THR A 164 15.90 9.65 -6.61
N ALA A 165 16.46 10.81 -6.95
CA ALA A 165 15.68 12.02 -7.13
C ALA A 165 14.61 11.83 -8.22
N ARG A 166 14.96 11.25 -9.36
CA ARG A 166 14.02 11.02 -10.47
C ARG A 166 12.88 10.05 -10.11
N HIS A 167 13.19 8.94 -9.42
CA HIS A 167 12.25 7.83 -9.22
C HIS A 167 11.63 7.73 -7.81
N ARG A 168 12.02 8.58 -6.84
CA ARG A 168 11.54 8.49 -5.44
C ARG A 168 10.02 8.40 -5.31
N ARG A 169 9.26 9.19 -6.07
CA ARG A 169 7.78 9.20 -6.04
C ARG A 169 7.19 7.89 -6.55
N GLU A 170 7.71 7.40 -7.68
CA GLU A 170 7.31 6.12 -8.26
C GLU A 170 7.58 4.96 -7.28
N ILE A 171 8.75 4.95 -6.64
CA ILE A 171 9.10 3.94 -5.62
C ILE A 171 8.14 4.02 -4.44
N PHE A 172 7.91 5.22 -3.90
CA PHE A 172 6.98 5.45 -2.80
C PHE A 172 5.59 4.92 -3.12
N GLU A 173 5.02 5.32 -4.25
CA GLU A 173 3.66 4.97 -4.65
C GLU A 173 3.51 3.45 -4.84
N LYS A 174 4.49 2.81 -5.49
CA LYS A 174 4.45 1.37 -5.75
C LYS A 174 4.54 0.55 -4.47
N PHE A 175 5.40 0.92 -3.54
CA PHE A 175 5.48 0.26 -2.23
C PHE A 175 4.26 0.54 -1.37
N ARG A 176 3.74 1.78 -1.39
CA ARG A 176 2.52 2.14 -0.65
C ARG A 176 1.32 1.32 -1.13
N ALA A 177 1.14 1.20 -2.44
CA ALA A 177 0.09 0.39 -3.05
C ALA A 177 0.23 -1.09 -2.69
N GLN A 178 1.46 -1.61 -2.65
CA GLN A 178 1.73 -2.98 -2.24
C GLN A 178 1.38 -3.23 -0.77
N ASP A 179 1.70 -2.31 0.14
CA ASP A 179 1.35 -2.44 1.56
C ASP A 179 -0.16 -2.37 1.80
N LEU A 180 -0.88 -1.49 1.10
CA LEU A 180 -2.35 -1.44 1.15
C LEU A 180 -2.95 -2.77 0.69
N LYS A 181 -2.48 -3.30 -0.44
CA LYS A 181 -2.94 -4.59 -0.98
C LYS A 181 -2.60 -5.75 -0.05
N SER A 182 -1.37 -5.80 0.46
CA SER A 182 -0.93 -6.84 1.38
C SER A 182 -1.72 -6.80 2.69
N THR A 183 -1.98 -5.61 3.23
CA THR A 183 -2.79 -5.44 4.44
C THR A 183 -4.21 -5.93 4.21
N ARG A 184 -4.85 -5.59 3.08
CA ARG A 184 -6.17 -6.11 2.71
C ARG A 184 -6.20 -7.64 2.67
N LEU A 185 -5.19 -8.26 2.05
CA LEU A 185 -5.07 -9.72 1.99
C LEU A 185 -4.88 -10.33 3.39
N THR A 186 -4.10 -9.69 4.26
CA THR A 186 -3.94 -10.13 5.65
C THR A 186 -5.26 -10.07 6.40
N LEU A 187 -6.05 -8.99 6.25
CA LEU A 187 -7.38 -8.88 6.87
C LEU A 187 -8.31 -10.00 6.43
N LEU A 188 -8.33 -10.32 5.13
CA LEU A 188 -9.12 -11.44 4.60
C LEU A 188 -8.68 -12.78 5.19
N LYS A 189 -7.36 -13.04 5.23
CA LYS A 189 -6.80 -14.26 5.82
C LYS A 189 -7.06 -14.37 7.32
N SER A 190 -7.12 -13.25 8.03
CA SER A 190 -7.46 -13.22 9.45
C SER A 190 -8.97 -13.32 9.72
N GLY A 191 -9.80 -13.60 8.71
CA GLY A 191 -11.23 -13.83 8.89
C GLY A 191 -12.11 -12.59 8.85
N ALA A 192 -11.65 -11.50 8.20
CA ALA A 192 -12.53 -10.36 7.93
C ALA A 192 -13.74 -10.78 7.09
N LYS A 193 -14.92 -10.27 7.44
CA LYS A 193 -16.19 -10.62 6.81
C LYS A 193 -16.81 -9.39 6.15
N TRP A 194 -17.43 -9.59 4.99
CA TRP A 194 -18.29 -8.59 4.38
C TRP A 194 -19.55 -8.43 5.21
N GLN A 195 -19.84 -7.20 5.62
CA GLN A 195 -21.05 -6.84 6.37
C GLN A 195 -21.81 -5.76 5.63
N ASP A 196 -23.14 -5.78 5.72
CA ASP A 196 -23.95 -4.67 5.23
C ASP A 196 -23.67 -3.42 6.09
N ALA A 197 -23.15 -2.39 5.44
CA ALA A 197 -22.73 -1.15 6.07
C ALA A 197 -23.93 -0.24 6.41
N THR A 198 -25.06 -0.43 5.73
CA THR A 198 -26.35 0.24 5.99
C THR A 198 -27.48 -0.74 5.64
N LYS A 199 -28.70 -0.54 6.17
CA LYS A 199 -29.82 -1.47 5.88
C LYS A 199 -30.36 -1.31 4.47
N ASN A 200 -30.43 -0.08 3.95
CA ASN A 200 -31.25 0.21 2.76
C ASN A 200 -30.43 0.49 1.48
N GLN A 201 -29.12 0.76 1.58
CA GLN A 201 -28.33 1.24 0.42
C GLN A 201 -27.47 0.15 -0.26
N LYS A 202 -27.67 -1.13 0.08
CA LYS A 202 -26.89 -2.27 -0.47
C LYS A 202 -25.37 -2.03 -0.45
N LEU A 203 -24.88 -1.35 0.58
CA LEU A 203 -23.46 -1.07 0.78
C LEU A 203 -22.84 -2.17 1.61
N LYS A 204 -21.68 -2.67 1.21
CA LYS A 204 -20.93 -3.65 2.00
C LYS A 204 -19.57 -3.10 2.39
N ILE A 205 -19.12 -3.44 3.60
CA ILE A 205 -17.77 -3.11 4.06
C ILE A 205 -17.08 -4.37 4.58
N LEU A 206 -15.79 -4.50 4.32
CA LEU A 206 -14.98 -5.60 4.84
C LEU A 206 -14.57 -5.27 6.26
N MET A 207 -15.09 -6.01 7.24
CA MET A 207 -14.86 -5.75 8.65
C MET A 207 -14.01 -6.86 9.28
N PRO A 208 -12.84 -6.55 9.85
CA PRO A 208 -12.00 -7.54 10.55
C PRO A 208 -12.66 -8.08 11.82
N PRO A 209 -12.20 -9.25 12.33
CA PRO A 209 -12.61 -9.69 13.67
C PRO A 209 -12.22 -8.66 14.73
N GLY A 210 -12.99 -8.62 15.83
CA GLY A 210 -12.80 -7.70 16.94
C GLY A 210 -13.63 -6.41 16.85
N TYR A 211 -14.10 -6.03 15.65
CA TYR A 211 -15.07 -4.96 15.50
C TYR A 211 -16.50 -5.45 15.74
N SER A 212 -17.15 -4.90 16.76
CA SER A 212 -18.56 -5.11 17.07
C SER A 212 -19.39 -3.99 16.47
N ARG A 213 -20.50 -4.32 15.79
CA ARG A 213 -21.43 -3.31 15.29
C ARG A 213 -22.35 -2.86 16.43
N VAL A 214 -22.14 -1.65 16.93
CA VAL A 214 -22.86 -1.09 18.09
C VAL A 214 -24.08 -0.26 17.69
N VAL A 215 -24.11 0.26 16.46
CA VAL A 215 -25.29 0.92 15.88
C VAL A 215 -25.52 0.37 14.47
N HIS A 216 -26.78 0.12 14.13
CA HIS A 216 -27.18 -0.29 12.77
C HIS A 216 -28.57 0.26 12.42
N LYS A 217 -28.57 1.33 11.64
CA LYS A 217 -29.75 2.08 11.15
C LYS A 217 -29.77 2.09 9.62
N ASP A 218 -30.82 2.70 9.06
CA ASP A 218 -31.11 2.71 7.63
C ASP A 218 -29.99 3.32 6.78
N ASN A 219 -29.39 4.41 7.27
CA ASN A 219 -28.34 5.17 6.60
C ASN A 219 -27.06 5.30 7.43
N PHE A 220 -26.94 4.59 8.56
CA PHE A 220 -25.81 4.71 9.49
C PHE A 220 -25.49 3.39 10.18
N SER A 221 -24.21 3.02 10.23
CA SER A 221 -23.70 2.01 11.15
C SER A 221 -22.45 2.50 11.86
N MET A 222 -22.27 2.02 13.09
CA MET A 222 -21.07 2.29 13.89
C MET A 222 -20.50 0.96 14.36
N TYR A 223 -19.18 0.84 14.22
CA TYR A 223 -18.39 -0.30 14.62
C TYR A 223 -17.35 0.14 15.65
N PHE A 224 -17.16 -0.69 16.66
CA PHE A 224 -16.23 -0.43 17.74
C PHE A 224 -15.34 -1.65 17.97
N ALA A 225 -14.03 -1.42 18.08
CA ALA A 225 -13.08 -2.42 18.56
C ALA A 225 -12.25 -1.82 19.69
N GLN A 226 -12.06 -2.59 20.76
CA GLN A 226 -11.30 -2.18 21.92
C GLN A 226 -10.30 -3.25 22.34
N SER A 227 -9.12 -2.79 22.71
CA SER A 227 -8.12 -3.56 23.44
C SER A 227 -7.76 -2.85 24.74
N ALA A 228 -6.83 -3.41 25.51
CA ALA A 228 -6.30 -2.74 26.71
C ALA A 228 -5.61 -1.39 26.41
N LYS A 229 -5.13 -1.17 25.18
CA LYS A 229 -4.32 0.00 24.80
C LYS A 229 -4.92 0.85 23.69
N THR A 230 -5.95 0.36 23.00
CA THR A 230 -6.48 1.01 21.80
C THR A 230 -8.00 0.96 21.74
N HIS A 231 -8.59 2.05 21.23
CA HIS A 231 -10.01 2.16 20.91
C HIS A 231 -10.14 2.58 19.46
N HIS A 232 -10.88 1.82 18.68
CA HIS A 232 -11.04 2.00 17.26
C HIS A 232 -12.53 2.17 16.98
N VAL A 233 -12.87 3.22 16.23
CA VAL A 233 -14.23 3.48 15.78
C VAL A 233 -14.23 3.54 14.26
N ILE A 234 -15.22 2.90 13.65
CA ILE A 234 -15.54 3.08 12.24
C ILE A 234 -17.03 3.41 12.12
N MET A 235 -17.33 4.54 11.52
CA MET A 235 -18.68 4.97 11.20
C MET A 235 -18.87 4.91 9.69
N VAL A 236 -19.97 4.34 9.24
CA VAL A 236 -20.37 4.39 7.83
C VAL A 236 -21.74 5.03 7.77
N HIS A 237 -21.88 6.09 6.98
CA HIS A 237 -23.19 6.71 6.74
C HIS A 237 -23.36 7.20 5.32
N THR A 238 -24.61 7.41 4.95
CA THR A 238 -25.00 7.98 3.65
C THR A 238 -25.80 9.24 3.83
N ARG A 239 -25.64 10.18 2.90
CA ARG A 239 -26.43 11.41 2.82
C ARG A 239 -26.84 11.66 1.36
N PRO A 240 -28.02 12.23 1.09
CA PRO A 240 -28.35 12.72 -0.24
C PRO A 240 -27.27 13.68 -0.74
N TRP A 241 -27.00 13.62 -2.04
CA TRP A 241 -26.03 14.46 -2.71
C TRP A 241 -26.56 14.85 -4.08
N ASP A 242 -26.36 16.10 -4.45
CA ASP A 242 -26.69 16.62 -5.77
C ASP A 242 -25.44 16.59 -6.65
N PRO A 243 -25.38 15.72 -7.69
CA PRO A 243 -24.23 15.66 -8.60
C PRO A 243 -23.99 16.95 -9.39
N ASP A 244 -25.03 17.76 -9.58
CA ASP A 244 -24.94 19.03 -10.30
C ASP A 244 -24.54 20.19 -9.37
N GLY A 245 -24.48 19.94 -8.05
CA GLY A 245 -24.13 20.91 -7.02
C GLY A 245 -22.64 20.99 -6.72
N GLU A 246 -22.28 21.93 -5.85
CA GLU A 246 -20.91 22.05 -5.34
C GLU A 246 -20.54 20.86 -4.45
N LEU A 247 -19.31 20.37 -4.60
CA LEU A 247 -18.76 19.37 -3.69
C LEU A 247 -18.60 19.98 -2.30
N PRO A 248 -18.88 19.22 -1.22
CA PRO A 248 -18.61 19.69 0.13
C PRO A 248 -17.11 19.98 0.27
N ASP A 249 -16.80 21.19 0.71
CA ASP A 249 -15.45 21.54 1.11
C ASP A 249 -15.03 20.81 2.40
N GLU A 250 -13.79 21.01 2.82
CA GLU A 250 -13.27 20.37 4.03
C GLU A 250 -14.07 20.72 5.28
N TRP A 251 -14.57 21.96 5.40
CA TRP A 251 -15.30 22.43 6.58
C TRP A 251 -16.67 21.78 6.65
N LYS A 252 -17.34 21.60 5.51
CA LYS A 252 -18.60 20.88 5.44
C LYS A 252 -18.44 19.41 5.78
N ILE A 253 -17.34 18.77 5.33
CA ILE A 253 -17.02 17.39 5.72
C ILE A 253 -16.78 17.30 7.24
N ILE A 254 -16.05 18.25 7.82
CA ILE A 254 -15.83 18.33 9.27
C ILE A 254 -17.15 18.50 10.02
N GLU A 255 -18.01 19.43 9.61
CA GLU A 255 -19.33 19.66 10.21
C GLU A 255 -20.19 18.40 10.19
N ILE A 256 -20.25 17.72 9.04
CA ILE A 256 -20.99 16.47 8.87
C ILE A 256 -20.46 15.38 9.81
N ARG A 257 -19.14 15.23 9.87
CA ARG A 257 -18.47 14.25 10.73
C ARG A 257 -18.76 14.54 12.21
N ASP A 258 -18.54 15.77 12.64
CA ASP A 258 -18.70 16.18 14.03
C ASP A 258 -20.16 16.05 14.49
N SER A 259 -21.14 16.27 13.60
CA SER A 259 -22.56 16.04 13.93
C SER A 259 -22.87 14.61 14.36
N LEU A 260 -22.12 13.61 13.84
CA LEU A 260 -22.29 12.21 14.22
C LEU A 260 -21.41 11.82 15.41
N THR A 261 -20.17 12.29 15.48
CA THR A 261 -19.31 11.99 16.62
C THR A 261 -19.88 12.60 17.90
N ILE A 262 -20.41 13.83 17.87
CA ILE A 262 -21.08 14.45 19.03
C ILE A 262 -22.20 13.57 19.60
N LEU A 263 -22.98 12.94 18.72
CA LEU A 263 -24.10 12.09 19.10
C LEU A 263 -23.66 10.69 19.58
N HIS A 264 -22.61 10.12 18.98
CA HIS A 264 -22.30 8.69 19.11
C HIS A 264 -21.00 8.38 19.87
N THR A 265 -20.21 9.38 20.21
CA THR A 265 -18.91 9.20 20.91
C THR A 265 -18.89 9.80 22.30
N GLN A 266 -20.07 9.92 22.92
CA GLN A 266 -20.14 10.40 24.29
C GLN A 266 -19.39 9.43 25.20
N ALA A 267 -18.28 9.88 25.78
CA ALA A 267 -17.37 9.02 26.53
C ALA A 267 -17.80 8.92 28.01
N SER A 268 -16.99 8.24 28.83
CA SER A 268 -17.29 7.95 30.23
C SER A 268 -17.52 9.20 31.10
N ARG A 269 -16.98 10.35 30.69
CA ARG A 269 -17.22 11.64 31.35
C ARG A 269 -18.52 12.26 30.83
N PRO A 270 -19.48 12.61 31.70
CA PRO A 270 -20.72 13.26 31.28
C PRO A 270 -20.47 14.48 30.40
N GLY A 271 -21.13 14.54 29.24
CA GLY A 271 -20.99 15.65 28.30
C GLY A 271 -19.67 15.67 27.51
N SER A 272 -18.86 14.62 27.56
CA SER A 272 -17.71 14.47 26.67
C SER A 272 -18.15 13.99 25.29
N TYR A 273 -17.42 14.37 24.24
CA TYR A 273 -17.65 13.92 22.87
C TYR A 273 -16.42 14.20 21.99
N THR A 274 -16.32 13.54 20.85
CA THR A 274 -15.21 13.74 19.90
C THR A 274 -15.53 14.76 18.82
N VAL A 275 -14.58 15.64 18.50
CA VAL A 275 -14.61 16.57 17.36
C VAL A 275 -13.26 16.61 16.65
N VAL A 276 -13.22 17.10 15.42
CA VAL A 276 -11.95 17.40 14.73
C VAL A 276 -11.17 18.47 15.49
N ASP A 277 -9.87 18.24 15.67
CA ASP A 277 -8.98 19.26 16.20
C ASP A 277 -8.50 20.19 15.08
N THR A 278 -9.19 21.31 14.93
CA THR A 278 -8.94 22.31 13.89
C THR A 278 -7.72 23.19 14.16
N THR A 279 -7.05 23.04 15.31
CA THR A 279 -5.78 23.75 15.60
C THR A 279 -4.68 23.35 14.62
N ILE A 280 -4.76 22.12 14.10
CA ILE A 280 -3.97 21.64 12.98
C ILE A 280 -4.95 21.35 11.85
N ARG A 281 -4.92 22.18 10.81
CA ARG A 281 -5.80 22.03 9.64
C ARG A 281 -5.67 20.60 9.06
N PRO A 282 -6.77 19.82 8.98
CA PRO A 282 -6.74 18.51 8.34
C PRO A 282 -6.26 18.60 6.89
N LEU A 283 -5.59 17.55 6.43
CA LEU A 283 -5.26 17.42 5.02
C LEU A 283 -6.42 16.74 4.30
N SER A 284 -6.98 17.44 3.32
CA SER A 284 -8.01 16.91 2.42
C SER A 284 -7.48 16.84 0.99
N ARG A 285 -7.89 15.80 0.26
CA ARG A 285 -7.61 15.67 -1.17
C ARG A 285 -8.75 14.96 -1.87
N THR A 286 -9.21 15.54 -2.97
CA THR A 286 -10.15 14.91 -3.89
C THR A 286 -9.41 14.29 -5.07
N TYR A 287 -9.77 13.06 -5.42
CA TYR A 287 -9.20 12.32 -6.56
C TYR A 287 -10.16 11.22 -7.02
N ASN A 288 -9.87 10.60 -8.17
CA ASN A 288 -10.62 9.45 -8.65
C ASN A 288 -10.12 8.15 -7.99
N LEU A 289 -10.99 7.48 -7.23
CA LEU A 289 -10.75 6.18 -6.63
C LEU A 289 -11.63 5.13 -7.31
N ASN A 290 -11.02 4.27 -8.13
CA ASN A 290 -11.71 3.18 -8.85
C ASN A 290 -12.90 3.64 -9.70
N GLY A 291 -12.74 4.74 -10.44
CA GLY A 291 -13.77 5.30 -11.30
C GLY A 291 -14.70 6.29 -10.61
N ARG A 292 -14.64 6.44 -9.28
CA ARG A 292 -15.52 7.33 -8.51
C ARG A 292 -14.78 8.54 -7.98
N LEU A 293 -15.42 9.70 -8.03
CA LEU A 293 -14.92 10.89 -7.36
C LEU A 293 -14.92 10.61 -5.85
N THR A 294 -13.82 10.97 -5.18
CA THR A 294 -13.62 10.63 -3.77
C THR A 294 -12.78 11.69 -3.08
N THR A 295 -13.24 12.15 -1.92
CA THR A 295 -12.45 13.00 -1.03
C THR A 295 -11.92 12.16 0.12
N GLU A 296 -10.61 12.18 0.34
CA GLU A 296 -9.99 11.65 1.56
C GLU A 296 -9.53 12.77 2.48
N MET A 297 -9.74 12.61 3.78
CA MET A 297 -9.31 13.57 4.80
C MET A 297 -8.56 12.86 5.93
N ARG A 298 -7.44 13.43 6.36
CA ARG A 298 -6.62 12.98 7.48
C ARG A 298 -6.40 14.12 8.45
N GLY A 299 -6.55 13.86 9.73
CA GLY A 299 -6.33 14.87 10.75
C GLY A 299 -6.33 14.28 12.14
N LEU A 300 -6.39 15.16 13.12
CA LEU A 300 -6.53 14.78 14.52
C LEU A 300 -7.95 15.06 14.98
N PHE A 301 -8.43 14.23 15.88
CA PHE A 301 -9.59 14.54 16.70
C PHE A 301 -9.14 14.81 18.13
N LYS A 302 -9.94 15.61 18.82
CA LYS A 302 -9.85 15.80 20.27
C LYS A 302 -11.20 15.50 20.91
N SER A 303 -11.16 15.05 22.14
CA SER A 303 -12.36 14.96 22.95
C SER A 303 -12.60 16.28 23.66
N VAL A 304 -13.84 16.76 23.62
CA VAL A 304 -14.33 17.86 24.46
C VAL A 304 -14.66 17.30 25.83
N ASN A 305 -14.37 18.07 26.90
CA ASN A 305 -14.54 17.65 28.30
C ASN A 305 -13.77 16.37 28.69
N ASP A 306 -12.72 16.05 27.94
CA ASP A 306 -11.78 14.96 28.19
C ASP A 306 -10.40 15.31 27.60
N PHE A 307 -9.36 14.53 27.90
CA PHE A 307 -7.98 14.79 27.47
C PHE A 307 -7.51 13.85 26.37
N LEU A 308 -8.45 13.12 25.77
CA LEU A 308 -8.18 12.10 24.79
C LEU A 308 -8.19 12.70 23.38
N GLY A 309 -7.44 12.05 22.49
CA GLY A 309 -7.33 12.46 21.10
C GLY A 309 -6.60 11.40 20.30
N GLY A 310 -6.57 11.61 18.99
CA GLY A 310 -5.93 10.66 18.10
C GLY A 310 -6.16 10.99 16.63
N PRO A 311 -5.61 10.18 15.74
CA PRO A 311 -5.76 10.38 14.32
C PRO A 311 -7.12 9.89 13.81
N PHE A 312 -7.59 10.50 12.73
CA PHE A 312 -8.70 10.01 11.94
C PHE A 312 -8.35 9.92 10.45
N TYR A 313 -9.09 9.07 9.75
CA TYR A 313 -9.16 8.95 8.30
C TYR A 313 -10.63 8.96 7.88
N THR A 314 -11.01 9.92 7.04
CA THR A 314 -12.34 9.99 6.45
C THR A 314 -12.23 9.77 4.95
N LEU A 315 -13.11 8.93 4.41
CA LEU A 315 -13.28 8.69 2.99
C LEU A 315 -14.71 9.05 2.61
N VAL A 316 -14.88 9.95 1.66
CA VAL A 316 -16.18 10.35 1.13
C VAL A 316 -16.23 9.97 -0.33
N LEU A 317 -17.08 8.99 -0.67
CA LEU A 317 -17.33 8.61 -2.05
C LEU A 317 -18.60 9.31 -2.54
N PHE A 318 -18.53 9.85 -3.75
CA PHE A 318 -19.66 10.47 -4.43
C PHE A 318 -20.24 9.45 -5.41
N ASP A 319 -21.46 8.99 -5.14
CA ASP A 319 -22.22 8.02 -5.91
C ASP A 319 -23.28 8.76 -6.74
N GLU A 320 -22.92 9.09 -7.98
CA GLU A 320 -23.75 9.85 -8.92
C GLU A 320 -25.04 9.10 -9.28
N ASP A 321 -24.94 7.79 -9.52
CA ASP A 321 -26.05 6.92 -9.92
C ASP A 321 -27.16 6.91 -8.86
N ARG A 322 -26.77 6.86 -7.59
CA ARG A 322 -27.71 6.82 -6.46
C ARG A 322 -27.99 8.19 -5.86
N LYS A 323 -27.31 9.25 -6.31
CA LYS A 323 -27.36 10.61 -5.75
C LYS A 323 -27.05 10.62 -4.25
N LEU A 324 -25.96 9.92 -3.88
CA LEU A 324 -25.53 9.77 -2.48
C LEU A 324 -24.07 10.14 -2.28
N MET A 325 -23.77 10.75 -1.14
CA MET A 325 -22.45 10.72 -0.55
C MET A 325 -22.37 9.57 0.45
N VAL A 326 -21.35 8.73 0.31
CA VAL A 326 -21.02 7.65 1.24
C VAL A 326 -19.80 8.05 2.06
N PHE A 327 -20.01 8.25 3.35
CA PHE A 327 -18.95 8.59 4.30
C PHE A 327 -18.51 7.34 5.05
N ILE A 328 -17.18 7.14 5.11
CA ILE A 328 -16.54 6.19 6.00
C ILE A 328 -15.55 6.96 6.85
N ASP A 329 -15.88 7.07 8.12
CA ASP A 329 -15.04 7.74 9.09
C ASP A 329 -14.42 6.71 10.04
N ALA A 330 -13.10 6.61 10.03
CA ALA A 330 -12.35 5.74 10.92
C ALA A 330 -11.40 6.57 11.79
N PHE A 331 -11.46 6.39 13.11
CA PHE A 331 -10.59 7.10 14.05
C PHE A 331 -10.21 6.21 15.22
N MET A 332 -9.05 6.50 15.82
CA MET A 332 -8.54 5.70 16.93
C MET A 332 -7.93 6.53 18.05
N GLN A 333 -8.06 6.02 19.25
CA GLN A 333 -7.25 6.39 20.40
C GLN A 333 -6.23 5.29 20.68
N ALA A 334 -4.97 5.66 20.89
CA ALA A 334 -3.90 4.70 21.19
C ALA A 334 -2.73 5.41 21.92
N VAL A 335 -2.87 5.63 23.22
CA VAL A 335 -1.89 6.38 24.02
C VAL A 335 -0.56 5.61 24.11
N GLY A 336 0.56 6.29 23.88
CA GLY A 336 1.90 5.70 23.94
C GLY A 336 2.20 4.65 22.86
N GLN A 337 1.34 4.48 21.85
CA GLN A 337 1.56 3.55 20.73
C GLN A 337 1.87 4.30 19.43
N ASN A 338 2.66 3.66 18.55
CA ASN A 338 2.83 4.07 17.15
C ASN A 338 1.54 3.78 16.36
N LYS A 339 1.02 4.79 15.68
CA LYS A 339 -0.33 4.80 15.07
C LYS A 339 -0.32 4.66 13.56
N ARG A 340 0.82 4.85 12.88
CA ARG A 340 0.92 4.79 11.42
C ARG A 340 0.33 3.50 10.84
N ASN A 341 0.75 2.35 11.36
CA ASN A 341 0.32 1.04 10.86
C ASN A 341 -1.16 0.76 11.15
N MET A 342 -1.69 1.25 12.28
CA MET A 342 -3.11 1.12 12.63
C MET A 342 -3.96 2.03 11.74
N LEU A 343 -3.52 3.26 11.49
CA LEU A 343 -4.21 4.19 10.60
C LEU A 343 -4.23 3.67 9.15
N MET A 344 -3.16 3.02 8.71
CA MET A 344 -3.13 2.33 7.43
C MET A 344 -4.14 1.17 7.36
N GLU A 345 -4.29 0.38 8.43
CA GLU A 345 -5.28 -0.68 8.46
C GLU A 345 -6.71 -0.11 8.39
N MET A 346 -6.98 0.98 9.13
CA MET A 346 -8.25 1.71 9.04
C MET A 346 -8.52 2.26 7.63
N GLU A 347 -7.50 2.81 6.97
CA GLU A 347 -7.60 3.25 5.57
C GLU A 347 -7.97 2.08 4.65
N VAL A 348 -7.39 0.89 4.86
CA VAL A 348 -7.72 -0.31 4.07
C VAL A 348 -9.15 -0.77 4.32
N ILE A 349 -9.65 -0.69 5.57
CA ILE A 349 -11.04 -0.99 5.90
C ILE A 349 -11.98 0.04 5.25
N ALA A 350 -11.67 1.33 5.35
CA ALA A 350 -12.49 2.39 4.76
C ALA A 350 -12.59 2.26 3.23
N ARG A 351 -11.44 2.04 2.58
CA ARG A 351 -11.36 1.79 1.12
C ARG A 351 -11.92 0.43 0.69
N SER A 352 -12.35 -0.41 1.64
CA SER A 352 -12.98 -1.69 1.32
C SER A 352 -14.46 -1.58 0.99
N ILE A 353 -15.07 -0.41 1.23
CA ILE A 353 -16.46 -0.16 0.93
C ILE A 353 -16.79 -0.55 -0.52
N ASP A 354 -17.86 -1.29 -0.68
CA ASP A 354 -18.35 -1.83 -1.93
C ASP A 354 -19.76 -1.30 -2.18
N LEU A 355 -19.86 -0.50 -3.24
CA LEU A 355 -21.10 0.06 -3.76
C LEU A 355 -21.54 -0.90 -4.87
N LYS A 356 -22.47 -1.79 -4.52
CA LYS A 356 -22.95 -2.85 -5.42
C LYS A 356 -23.63 -2.36 -6.71
#